data_AF-A0A836W1Y4-F1
#
_entry.id   AF-A0A836W1Y4-F1
#
_cell.length_a   1.000
_cell.length_b   1.000
_cell.length_c   1.000
_cell.angle_alpha   90.00
_cell.angle_beta   90.00
_cell.angle_gamma   90.00
#
_symmetry.space_group_name_H-M   'P 1'
#
loop_
_entity.id
_entity.type
_entity.pdbx_description
1 polymer ?
#
loop_
_entity_poly.entity_id
_entity_poly.type
_entity_poly.pdbx_seq_one_letter_code
_entity_poly.pdbx_strand_id
1 'polypeptide(L)'
;MSQYDLANDFFYRPRVVDERGNWIGGGLGLSVRQHRLWNRHPEDDRRRFVFIDGESDGVARIFLPKGWYGSGDWSGPNRPADLLQYRIARHLPPVNLVRRLTEAATTAPDGTVGHPIDLVLLKAAENAILIATRDRGWAVIDRKRSAAGRWLYRYTPVANVRPAPNGELVWDVVEEPRCDPLGLLDRVSPASLQRYYSEQVWLEATFDSDYPDAVVTLTRNLLWQENLRLREAEYAPDLVVTARAGWYFGTEPSPGTMHGYPFPDAMRVSWFIAGPGVPEGVTIDRPCRLVDLTPTILDMVGVPVDRDDCDGRPLRNIYTPDTRRVATVSLRPTYWQDYDLQAWNRLDYRPPPPSPLRPWTINHPTSPWDLHNLVYNALSLTELSVFRVVDDVLFPYLPPQRRPLSDVVDRVDQRLRRASPEWLGDLILAANVPDATVMDYSVTSLGNLKRIDAAVDWLQQRGLAVDRKLAAWTGRERLPGSSAVQATVDGGQAAFWELYRFVQRIGVEIVDEQLLRGLEDQTDRAVNVWTTLPAEISARSSSSSGSSRRWASGQAAP
;
A
#
# COMPACT_ATOMS: atom_id res chain seq x y z
N MET A 1 -4.18 -19.41 -9.95
CA MET A 1 -4.66 -18.17 -9.31
C MET A 1 -5.72 -17.55 -10.22
N SER A 2 -6.84 -17.12 -9.65
CA SER A 2 -7.99 -16.57 -10.38
C SER A 2 -8.09 -15.07 -10.14
N GLN A 3 -8.45 -14.32 -11.17
CA GLN A 3 -8.63 -12.87 -11.09
C GLN A 3 -10.09 -12.53 -10.80
N TYR A 4 -10.33 -11.47 -10.04
CA TYR A 4 -11.64 -10.84 -9.93
C TYR A 4 -11.54 -9.33 -10.07
N ASP A 5 -12.27 -8.77 -11.04
CA ASP A 5 -12.33 -7.33 -11.25
C ASP A 5 -13.40 -6.74 -10.33
N LEU A 6 -13.01 -6.44 -9.08
CA LEU A 6 -13.92 -5.95 -8.05
C LEU A 6 -14.61 -4.65 -8.50
N ALA A 7 -13.89 -3.75 -9.18
CA ALA A 7 -14.48 -2.51 -9.68
C ALA A 7 -15.56 -2.78 -10.71
N ASN A 8 -15.25 -3.56 -11.73
CA ASN A 8 -16.10 -3.66 -12.89
C ASN A 8 -17.18 -4.74 -12.74
N ASP A 9 -16.85 -5.88 -12.15
CA ASP A 9 -17.78 -7.00 -12.05
C ASP A 9 -18.75 -6.87 -10.87
N PHE A 10 -18.34 -6.22 -9.77
CA PHE A 10 -19.19 -6.00 -8.60
C PHE A 10 -19.88 -4.64 -8.62
N PHE A 11 -19.11 -3.55 -8.72
CA PHE A 11 -19.66 -2.19 -8.57
C PHE A 11 -20.25 -1.64 -9.88
N TYR A 12 -19.48 -1.61 -10.97
CA TYR A 12 -19.89 -1.00 -12.23
C TYR A 12 -20.90 -1.81 -13.04
N ARG A 13 -20.84 -3.14 -12.96
CA ARG A 13 -21.77 -3.99 -13.71
C ARG A 13 -23.22 -3.55 -13.48
N PRO A 14 -24.00 -3.30 -14.56
CA PRO A 14 -25.37 -2.86 -14.43
C PRO A 14 -26.19 -3.78 -13.53
N ARG A 15 -27.05 -3.18 -12.72
CA ARG A 15 -28.02 -3.93 -11.94
C ARG A 15 -29.17 -4.37 -12.84
N VAL A 16 -29.55 -5.63 -12.72
CA VAL A 16 -30.67 -6.21 -13.46
C VAL A 16 -31.91 -6.11 -12.60
N VAL A 17 -32.92 -5.40 -13.09
CA VAL A 17 -34.20 -5.21 -12.39
C VAL A 17 -35.33 -5.94 -13.11
N ASP A 18 -36.30 -6.43 -12.35
CA ASP A 18 -37.51 -7.02 -12.90
C ASP A 18 -38.48 -5.95 -13.44
N GLU A 19 -39.59 -6.43 -13.97
CA GLU A 19 -40.73 -5.66 -14.46
C GLU A 19 -41.27 -4.59 -13.50
N ARG A 20 -41.10 -4.82 -12.20
CA ARG A 20 -41.58 -4.00 -11.08
C ARG A 20 -40.48 -3.13 -10.50
N GLY A 21 -39.28 -3.16 -11.08
CA GLY A 21 -38.10 -2.42 -10.61
C GLY A 21 -37.37 -3.11 -9.45
N ASN A 22 -37.69 -4.36 -9.10
CA ASN A 22 -36.97 -5.07 -8.05
C ASN A 22 -35.62 -5.54 -8.58
N TRP A 23 -34.57 -5.38 -7.79
CA TRP A 23 -33.24 -5.86 -8.14
C TRP A 23 -33.14 -7.39 -8.05
N ILE A 24 -32.86 -8.06 -9.18
CA ILE A 24 -32.82 -9.53 -9.30
C ILE A 24 -31.43 -10.10 -9.65
N GLY A 25 -30.43 -9.26 -9.92
CA GLY A 25 -29.07 -9.72 -10.23
C GLY A 25 -28.19 -8.64 -10.87
N GLY A 26 -27.08 -9.05 -11.47
CA GLY A 26 -26.07 -8.12 -12.01
C GLY A 26 -25.14 -7.59 -10.92
N GLY A 27 -24.52 -6.43 -11.17
CA GLY A 27 -23.71 -5.73 -10.17
C GLY A 27 -24.53 -4.69 -9.40
N LEU A 28 -23.86 -3.70 -8.82
CA LEU A 28 -24.50 -2.59 -8.12
C LEU A 28 -24.95 -1.45 -9.05
N GLY A 29 -24.46 -1.41 -10.29
CA GLY A 29 -24.73 -0.33 -11.25
C GLY A 29 -24.26 1.03 -10.74
N LEU A 30 -23.07 1.08 -10.14
CA LEU A 30 -22.47 2.30 -9.62
C LEU A 30 -21.28 2.68 -10.50
N SER A 31 -21.18 3.94 -10.90
CA SER A 31 -19.92 4.45 -11.47
C SER A 31 -18.77 4.21 -10.50
N VAL A 32 -17.61 3.81 -11.02
CA VAL A 32 -16.43 3.46 -10.23
C VAL A 32 -15.24 4.27 -10.70
N ARG A 33 -14.44 4.74 -9.74
CA ARG A 33 -13.16 5.38 -9.99
C ARG A 33 -12.06 4.64 -9.25
N GLN A 34 -10.92 4.50 -9.90
CA GLN A 34 -9.71 3.94 -9.36
C GLN A 34 -8.55 4.85 -9.72
N HIS A 35 -7.35 4.51 -9.26
CA HIS A 35 -6.16 5.18 -9.75
C HIS A 35 -6.05 4.97 -11.26
N ARG A 36 -6.18 6.05 -12.04
CA ARG A 36 -6.10 6.10 -13.53
C ARG A 36 -7.22 5.41 -14.31
N LEU A 37 -8.23 4.83 -13.65
CA LEU A 37 -9.39 4.26 -14.34
C LEU A 37 -10.67 4.91 -13.85
N TRP A 38 -11.56 5.21 -14.80
CA TRP A 38 -12.88 5.75 -14.48
C TRP A 38 -13.94 5.13 -15.39
N ASN A 39 -14.79 4.31 -14.78
CA ASN A 39 -15.96 3.74 -15.40
C ASN A 39 -17.21 4.46 -14.91
N ARG A 40 -17.99 5.05 -15.84
CA ARG A 40 -19.10 5.92 -15.50
C ARG A 40 -20.38 5.54 -16.23
N HIS A 41 -21.47 5.39 -15.48
CA HIS A 41 -22.80 5.30 -16.05
C HIS A 41 -23.25 6.67 -16.59
N PRO A 42 -24.06 6.71 -17.66
CA PRO A 42 -24.56 7.95 -18.24
C PRO A 42 -25.41 8.78 -17.29
N GLU A 43 -26.10 8.14 -16.34
CA GLU A 43 -27.01 8.82 -15.42
C GLU A 43 -26.29 9.50 -14.23
N ASP A 44 -25.00 9.20 -14.04
CA ASP A 44 -24.22 9.67 -12.91
C ASP A 44 -23.43 10.95 -13.24
N ASP A 45 -23.43 11.87 -12.27
CA ASP A 45 -22.61 13.07 -12.32
C ASP A 45 -21.17 12.81 -11.81
N ARG A 46 -20.30 13.83 -11.85
CA ARG A 46 -18.88 13.67 -11.48
C ARG A 46 -18.64 13.34 -10.00
N ARG A 47 -19.64 13.48 -9.12
CA ARG A 47 -19.51 13.24 -7.68
C ARG A 47 -20.14 11.91 -7.25
N ARG A 48 -20.87 11.25 -8.15
CA ARG A 48 -21.46 9.93 -7.93
C ARG A 48 -20.53 8.86 -8.46
N PHE A 49 -19.69 8.35 -7.58
CA PHE A 49 -18.86 7.18 -7.87
C PHE A 49 -18.50 6.48 -6.57
N VAL A 50 -18.07 5.23 -6.68
CA VAL A 50 -17.34 4.52 -5.63
C VAL A 50 -15.87 4.61 -5.97
N PHE A 51 -15.01 4.92 -5.00
CA PHE A 51 -13.57 4.88 -5.20
C PHE A 51 -13.00 3.58 -4.65
N ILE A 52 -12.13 2.93 -5.41
CA ILE A 52 -11.47 1.68 -5.01
C ILE A 52 -9.95 1.85 -5.13
N ASP A 53 -9.27 1.60 -4.02
CA ASP A 53 -7.81 1.55 -3.91
C ASP A 53 -7.35 0.09 -3.70
N GLY A 54 -6.25 -0.33 -4.33
CA GLY A 54 -5.67 -1.68 -4.16
C GLY A 54 -6.04 -2.75 -5.20
N GLU A 55 -6.37 -2.37 -6.44
CA GLU A 55 -6.80 -3.33 -7.48
C GLU A 55 -5.65 -4.08 -8.18
N SER A 56 -4.55 -4.38 -7.50
CA SER A 56 -3.54 -5.30 -8.01
C SER A 56 -3.01 -6.22 -6.92
N ASP A 57 -3.76 -6.32 -5.83
CA ASP A 57 -3.34 -6.97 -4.60
C ASP A 57 -4.43 -7.92 -4.08
N GLY A 58 -4.08 -8.66 -3.03
CA GLY A 58 -5.01 -9.43 -2.24
C GLY A 58 -5.91 -8.60 -1.31
N VAL A 59 -5.87 -7.26 -1.36
CA VAL A 59 -6.66 -6.35 -0.52
C VAL A 59 -7.13 -5.15 -1.33
N ALA A 60 -8.40 -4.78 -1.18
CA ALA A 60 -8.95 -3.55 -1.72
C ALA A 60 -9.62 -2.71 -0.64
N ARG A 61 -9.48 -1.38 -0.74
CA ARG A 61 -10.10 -0.37 0.11
C ARG A 61 -11.18 0.33 -0.69
N ILE A 62 -12.38 0.43 -0.13
CA ILE A 62 -13.57 0.97 -0.79
C ILE A 62 -14.00 2.23 -0.06
N PHE A 63 -14.24 3.29 -0.84
CA PHE A 63 -14.69 4.58 -0.37
C PHE A 63 -16.00 4.95 -1.08
N LEU A 64 -16.95 5.44 -0.31
CA LEU A 64 -18.34 5.65 -0.69
C LEU A 64 -18.77 7.08 -0.29
N PRO A 65 -19.60 7.74 -1.12
CA PRO A 65 -20.27 8.95 -0.69
C PRO A 65 -21.06 8.72 0.60
N LYS A 66 -20.99 9.68 1.52
CA LYS A 66 -21.58 9.58 2.85
C LYS A 66 -23.10 9.52 2.80
N GLY A 67 -23.67 8.60 3.57
CA GLY A 67 -25.11 8.37 3.75
C GLY A 67 -25.76 7.59 2.61
N TRP A 68 -25.53 7.97 1.36
CA TRP A 68 -26.04 7.26 0.19
C TRP A 68 -25.28 7.64 -1.09
N TYR A 69 -25.32 6.77 -2.10
CA TYR A 69 -24.52 6.92 -3.32
C TYR A 69 -24.68 8.26 -4.04
N GLY A 70 -25.91 8.78 -4.12
CA GLY A 70 -26.18 10.04 -4.79
C GLY A 70 -25.98 11.29 -3.93
N SER A 71 -25.40 11.19 -2.73
CA SER A 71 -25.15 12.37 -1.88
C SER A 71 -24.06 13.27 -2.44
N GLY A 72 -23.03 12.68 -3.06
CA GLY A 72 -21.81 13.38 -3.47
C GLY A 72 -21.03 13.99 -2.30
N ASP A 73 -21.33 13.60 -1.05
CA ASP A 73 -20.66 14.04 0.17
C ASP A 73 -19.48 13.11 0.46
N TRP A 74 -18.26 13.62 0.43
CA TRP A 74 -17.02 12.87 0.68
C TRP A 74 -16.31 13.32 1.96
N SER A 75 -17.04 13.94 2.90
CA SER A 75 -16.49 14.55 4.13
C SER A 75 -16.00 13.55 5.19
N GLY A 76 -15.73 12.30 4.82
CA GLY A 76 -15.26 11.23 5.70
C GLY A 76 -16.11 9.97 5.63
N PRO A 77 -15.73 8.94 6.40
CA PRO A 77 -16.36 7.64 6.31
C PRO A 77 -17.84 7.69 6.74
N ASN A 78 -18.60 6.76 6.18
CA ASN A 78 -19.98 6.49 6.54
C ASN A 78 -20.07 6.02 7.99
N ARG A 79 -21.25 6.21 8.59
CA ARG A 79 -21.51 5.56 9.86
C ARG A 79 -21.58 4.05 9.66
N PRO A 80 -21.15 3.24 10.63
CA PRO A 80 -21.14 1.79 10.50
C PRO A 80 -22.52 1.21 10.12
N ALA A 81 -23.59 1.72 10.72
CA ALA A 81 -24.95 1.32 10.38
C ALA A 81 -25.32 1.60 8.92
N ASP A 82 -24.89 2.74 8.38
CA ASP A 82 -25.23 3.18 7.01
C ASP A 82 -24.72 2.17 5.98
N LEU A 83 -23.60 1.49 6.25
CA LEU A 83 -23.04 0.46 5.35
C LEU A 83 -23.86 -0.85 5.32
N LEU A 84 -24.65 -1.13 6.36
CA LEU A 84 -25.59 -2.26 6.39
C LEU A 84 -26.95 -1.93 5.76
N GLN A 85 -27.22 -0.65 5.51
CA GLN A 85 -28.44 -0.14 4.90
C GLN A 85 -28.12 0.94 3.86
N TYR A 86 -27.10 0.70 3.05
CA TYR A 86 -26.57 1.72 2.16
C TYR A 86 -27.50 1.89 0.97
N ARG A 87 -27.91 3.11 0.68
CA ARG A 87 -28.84 3.37 -0.42
C ARG A 87 -28.07 3.65 -1.71
N ILE A 88 -28.20 2.75 -2.67
CA ILE A 88 -27.58 2.87 -3.99
C ILE A 88 -28.43 3.63 -5.01
N ALA A 89 -29.76 3.56 -4.90
CA ALA A 89 -30.71 4.30 -5.73
C ALA A 89 -31.95 4.69 -4.92
N ARG A 90 -32.68 5.75 -5.34
CA ARG A 90 -33.83 6.27 -4.59
C ARG A 90 -35.06 5.35 -4.61
N HIS A 91 -35.25 4.64 -5.71
CA HIS A 91 -36.38 3.72 -5.93
C HIS A 91 -36.11 2.30 -5.46
N LEU A 92 -34.88 2.00 -5.01
CA LEU A 92 -34.51 0.67 -4.53
C LEU A 92 -34.43 0.64 -2.99
N PRO A 93 -34.73 -0.51 -2.37
CA PRO A 93 -34.47 -0.69 -0.95
C PRO A 93 -32.95 -0.56 -0.68
N PRO A 94 -32.56 -0.09 0.52
CA PRO A 94 -31.16 -0.05 0.88
C PRO A 94 -30.54 -1.46 0.96
N VAL A 95 -29.23 -1.53 0.75
CA VAL A 95 -28.49 -2.79 0.64
C VAL A 95 -27.51 -2.94 1.79
N ASN A 96 -27.36 -4.17 2.29
CA ASN A 96 -26.28 -4.50 3.21
C ASN A 96 -25.01 -4.75 2.40
N LEU A 97 -24.13 -3.75 2.28
CA LEU A 97 -22.93 -3.83 1.44
C LEU A 97 -21.98 -4.93 1.92
N VAL A 98 -21.85 -5.09 3.23
CA VAL A 98 -21.01 -6.13 3.84
C VAL A 98 -21.45 -7.50 3.35
N ARG A 99 -22.74 -7.79 3.48
CA ARG A 99 -23.32 -9.06 3.05
C ARG A 99 -23.19 -9.25 1.54
N ARG A 100 -23.48 -8.21 0.74
CA ARG A 100 -23.35 -8.27 -0.72
C ARG A 100 -21.92 -8.59 -1.16
N LEU A 101 -20.92 -7.98 -0.53
CA LEU A 101 -19.51 -8.28 -0.80
C LEU A 101 -19.16 -9.71 -0.38
N THR A 102 -19.55 -10.17 0.81
CA THR A 102 -19.30 -11.58 1.19
C THR A 102 -19.99 -12.59 0.28
N GLU A 103 -21.14 -12.23 -0.29
CA GLU A 103 -21.91 -13.08 -1.21
C GLU A 103 -21.44 -12.93 -2.67
N ALA A 104 -20.46 -12.06 -2.95
CA ALA A 104 -19.92 -11.87 -4.28
C ALA A 104 -19.47 -13.21 -4.87
N ALA A 105 -19.85 -13.42 -6.13
CA ALA A 105 -19.56 -14.64 -6.85
C ALA A 105 -19.27 -14.31 -8.31
N THR A 106 -18.38 -15.09 -8.90
CA THR A 106 -18.12 -15.09 -10.33
C THR A 106 -18.25 -16.50 -10.87
N THR A 107 -18.53 -16.64 -12.16
CA THR A 107 -18.66 -17.93 -12.82
C THR A 107 -17.54 -18.08 -13.83
N ALA A 108 -16.70 -19.08 -13.64
CA ALA A 108 -15.63 -19.38 -14.59
C ALA A 108 -16.21 -19.91 -15.92
N PRO A 109 -15.42 -19.92 -17.02
CA PRO A 109 -15.90 -20.39 -18.33
C PRO A 109 -16.41 -21.82 -18.34
N ASP A 110 -15.97 -22.66 -17.41
CA ASP A 110 -16.42 -24.05 -17.23
C ASP A 110 -17.73 -24.17 -16.42
N GLY A 111 -18.31 -23.05 -16.01
CA GLY A 111 -19.55 -22.98 -15.23
C GLY A 111 -19.33 -23.10 -13.71
N THR A 112 -18.10 -23.26 -13.23
CA THR A 112 -17.83 -23.32 -11.79
C THR A 112 -18.03 -21.95 -11.14
N VAL A 113 -18.73 -21.93 -10.00
CA VAL A 113 -18.97 -20.69 -9.24
C VAL A 113 -17.86 -20.50 -8.22
N GLY A 114 -17.14 -19.39 -8.35
CA GLY A 114 -16.08 -18.97 -7.43
C GLY A 114 -16.53 -17.81 -6.53
N HIS A 115 -16.00 -17.75 -5.31
CA HIS A 115 -16.24 -16.68 -4.35
C HIS A 115 -14.93 -15.93 -4.07
N PRO A 116 -14.70 -14.80 -4.75
CA PRO A 116 -13.39 -14.15 -4.77
C PRO A 116 -13.05 -13.40 -3.49
N ILE A 117 -14.04 -13.04 -2.68
CA ILE A 117 -13.86 -12.28 -1.44
C ILE A 117 -13.81 -13.23 -0.24
N ASP A 118 -12.88 -12.97 0.67
CA ASP A 118 -12.66 -13.73 1.88
C ASP A 118 -13.16 -13.01 3.13
N LEU A 119 -12.51 -11.89 3.46
CA LEU A 119 -12.88 -11.04 4.58
C LEU A 119 -13.46 -9.73 4.05
N VAL A 120 -14.52 -9.26 4.69
CA VAL A 120 -15.02 -7.89 4.59
C VAL A 120 -14.88 -7.24 5.95
N LEU A 121 -14.16 -6.14 6.00
CA LEU A 121 -13.82 -5.39 7.20
C LEU A 121 -14.51 -4.02 7.15
N LEU A 122 -15.02 -3.55 8.29
CA LEU A 122 -15.51 -2.19 8.45
C LEU A 122 -15.24 -1.68 9.87
N LYS A 123 -15.09 -0.37 10.02
CA LYS A 123 -14.98 0.26 11.33
C LYS A 123 -16.34 0.20 12.02
N ALA A 124 -16.46 -0.58 13.09
CA ALA A 124 -17.73 -0.81 13.79
C ALA A 124 -17.98 0.23 14.90
N ALA A 125 -16.90 0.71 15.52
CA ALA A 125 -16.89 1.77 16.51
C ALA A 125 -15.52 2.47 16.51
N GLU A 126 -15.32 3.48 17.36
CA GLU A 126 -14.03 4.19 17.47
C GLU A 126 -12.83 3.26 17.71
N ASN A 127 -13.04 2.20 18.50
CA ASN A 127 -12.02 1.23 18.86
C ASN A 127 -12.38 -0.21 18.47
N ALA A 128 -13.27 -0.40 17.49
CA ALA A 128 -13.67 -1.74 17.07
C ALA A 128 -13.84 -1.83 15.56
N ILE A 129 -13.49 -2.99 15.00
CA ILE A 129 -13.80 -3.36 13.63
C ILE A 129 -14.70 -4.60 13.63
N LEU A 130 -15.52 -4.71 12.61
CA LEU A 130 -16.27 -5.92 12.29
C LEU A 130 -15.60 -6.64 11.13
N ILE A 131 -15.54 -7.96 11.22
CA ILE A 131 -15.07 -8.88 10.20
C ILE A 131 -16.24 -9.76 9.80
N ALA A 132 -16.51 -9.87 8.51
CA ALA A 132 -17.52 -10.75 7.97
C ALA A 132 -16.92 -11.66 6.89
N THR A 133 -17.40 -12.89 6.86
CA THR A 133 -17.08 -13.87 5.82
C THR A 133 -18.37 -14.46 5.29
N ARG A 134 -18.29 -15.09 4.11
CA ARG A 134 -19.41 -15.80 3.52
C ARG A 134 -19.82 -17.03 4.33
N ASP A 135 -18.83 -17.77 4.79
CA ASP A 135 -18.93 -19.19 5.17
C ASP A 135 -18.54 -19.47 6.62
N ARG A 136 -17.81 -18.55 7.27
CA ARG A 136 -17.27 -18.75 8.63
C ARG A 136 -17.87 -17.79 9.66
N GLY A 137 -18.90 -17.05 9.29
CA GLY A 137 -19.61 -16.15 10.18
C GLY A 137 -18.96 -14.77 10.29
N TRP A 138 -19.22 -14.11 11.41
CA TRP A 138 -18.91 -12.71 11.68
C TRP A 138 -18.20 -12.61 13.04
N ALA A 139 -17.30 -11.65 13.20
CA ALA A 139 -16.61 -11.40 14.45
C ALA A 139 -16.30 -9.91 14.61
N VAL A 140 -16.17 -9.45 15.85
CA VAL A 140 -15.71 -8.11 16.21
C VAL A 140 -14.34 -8.21 16.83
N ILE A 141 -13.40 -7.38 16.36
CA ILE A 141 -12.18 -7.09 17.11
C ILE A 141 -12.34 -5.73 17.75
N ASP A 142 -12.24 -5.69 19.07
CA ASP A 142 -12.25 -4.45 19.82
C ASP A 142 -10.96 -4.26 20.62
N ARG A 143 -10.52 -3.02 20.78
CA ARG A 143 -9.31 -2.66 21.51
C ARG A 143 -9.57 -1.64 22.62
N LYS A 144 -8.74 -1.67 23.66
CA LYS A 144 -8.73 -0.65 24.73
C LYS A 144 -7.33 -0.39 25.24
N ARG A 145 -7.11 0.80 25.82
CA ARG A 145 -5.88 1.11 26.54
C ARG A 145 -5.90 0.46 27.93
N SER A 146 -4.80 -0.19 28.28
CA SER A 146 -4.52 -0.64 29.66
C SER A 146 -4.17 0.55 30.56
N ALA A 147 -4.09 0.32 31.86
CA ALA A 147 -3.62 1.33 32.82
C ALA A 147 -2.20 1.86 32.51
N ALA A 148 -1.37 1.06 31.83
CA ALA A 148 -0.03 1.43 31.38
C ALA A 148 -0.02 2.05 29.95
N GLY A 149 -1.17 2.44 29.40
CA GLY A 149 -1.27 3.05 28.08
C GLY A 149 -1.10 2.08 26.89
N ARG A 150 -0.89 0.78 27.13
CA ARG A 150 -0.75 -0.20 26.04
C ARG A 150 -2.09 -0.66 25.49
N TRP A 151 -2.18 -0.89 24.19
CA TRP A 151 -3.37 -1.50 23.59
C TRP A 151 -3.53 -2.96 24.01
N LEU A 152 -4.76 -3.31 24.33
CA LEU A 152 -5.23 -4.68 24.54
C LEU A 152 -6.38 -4.95 23.56
N TYR A 153 -6.44 -6.15 23.02
CA TYR A 153 -7.36 -6.56 21.96
C TYR A 153 -8.17 -7.76 22.41
N ARG A 154 -9.42 -7.82 21.96
CA ARG A 154 -10.34 -8.93 22.15
C ARG A 154 -10.98 -9.28 20.81
N TYR A 155 -11.13 -10.58 20.54
CA TYR A 155 -11.78 -11.09 19.34
C TYR A 155 -13.06 -11.84 19.73
N THR A 156 -14.21 -11.40 19.26
CA THR A 156 -15.50 -11.96 19.68
C THR A 156 -16.30 -12.40 18.46
N PRO A 157 -16.58 -13.70 18.28
CA PRO A 157 -17.56 -14.16 17.30
C PRO A 157 -18.96 -13.61 17.61
N VAL A 158 -19.65 -13.12 16.58
CA VAL A 158 -20.95 -12.44 16.72
C VAL A 158 -21.96 -12.92 15.68
N ALA A 159 -23.24 -12.74 15.97
CA ALA A 159 -24.36 -13.02 15.10
C ALA A 159 -25.36 -11.86 15.09
N ASN A 160 -26.35 -11.93 14.19
CA ASN A 160 -27.47 -10.99 14.10
C ASN A 160 -27.05 -9.50 14.07
N VAL A 161 -25.95 -9.20 13.37
CA VAL A 161 -25.42 -7.84 13.24
C VAL A 161 -26.44 -6.98 12.49
N ARG A 162 -26.84 -5.88 13.11
CA ARG A 162 -27.94 -5.02 12.65
C ARG A 162 -27.64 -3.54 12.91
N PRO A 163 -28.13 -2.64 12.05
CA PRO A 163 -28.00 -1.20 12.27
C PRO A 163 -28.87 -0.75 13.46
N ALA A 164 -28.35 0.18 14.26
CA ALA A 164 -29.11 0.88 15.30
C ALA A 164 -29.51 2.30 14.85
N PRO A 165 -30.58 2.89 15.41
CA PRO A 165 -31.06 4.23 15.02
C PRO A 165 -30.04 5.36 15.24
N ASN A 166 -29.07 5.18 16.14
CA ASN A 166 -28.01 6.15 16.43
C ASN A 166 -26.85 6.10 15.42
N GLY A 167 -26.88 5.18 14.45
CA GLY A 167 -25.82 4.99 13.47
C GLY A 167 -24.76 3.95 13.85
N GLU A 168 -24.88 3.32 15.02
CA GLU A 168 -23.99 2.26 15.48
C GLU A 168 -24.46 0.87 15.01
N LEU A 169 -23.62 -0.14 15.22
CA LEU A 169 -23.98 -1.53 15.02
C LEU A 169 -24.33 -2.19 16.36
N VAL A 170 -25.33 -3.06 16.32
CA VAL A 170 -25.70 -3.95 17.43
C VAL A 170 -25.58 -5.39 16.93
N TRP A 171 -25.15 -6.28 17.80
CA TRP A 171 -24.95 -7.69 17.49
C TRP A 171 -25.16 -8.53 18.74
N ASP A 172 -25.34 -9.83 18.53
CA ASP A 172 -25.47 -10.80 19.59
C ASP A 172 -24.14 -11.57 19.69
N VAL A 173 -23.57 -11.67 20.89
CA VAL A 173 -22.34 -12.45 21.12
C VAL A 173 -22.66 -13.94 21.00
N VAL A 174 -21.82 -14.68 20.28
CA VAL A 174 -21.93 -16.14 20.19
C VAL A 174 -21.07 -16.74 21.29
N GLU A 175 -21.70 -17.21 22.37
CA GLU A 175 -21.00 -17.76 23.55
C GLU A 175 -20.27 -19.09 23.24
N GLU A 176 -20.88 -19.92 22.40
CA GLU A 176 -20.34 -21.23 21.98
C GLU A 176 -20.17 -21.28 20.45
N PRO A 177 -19.22 -20.52 19.89
CA PRO A 177 -19.02 -20.46 18.45
C PRO A 177 -18.45 -21.80 17.95
N ARG A 178 -18.99 -22.27 16.81
CA ARG A 178 -18.53 -23.49 16.12
C ARG A 178 -17.58 -23.20 14.95
N CYS A 179 -17.59 -21.96 14.49
CA CYS A 179 -16.71 -21.44 13.45
C CYS A 179 -16.48 -19.95 13.72
N ASP A 180 -15.41 -19.41 13.13
CA ASP A 180 -15.10 -17.99 13.21
C ASP A 180 -14.35 -17.52 11.95
N PRO A 181 -14.46 -16.23 11.58
CA PRO A 181 -13.81 -15.64 10.40
C PRO A 181 -12.32 -15.95 10.22
N LEU A 182 -11.56 -16.06 11.30
CA LEU A 182 -10.09 -16.15 11.28
C LEU A 182 -9.59 -17.55 11.66
N GLY A 183 -10.49 -18.54 11.85
CA GLY A 183 -10.13 -19.90 12.25
C GLY A 183 -9.43 -19.99 13.62
N LEU A 184 -9.67 -19.02 14.52
CA LEU A 184 -9.00 -18.96 15.82
C LEU A 184 -9.50 -20.02 16.79
N LEU A 185 -10.69 -20.61 16.58
CA LEU A 185 -11.21 -21.68 17.42
C LEU A 185 -10.34 -22.95 17.41
N ASP A 186 -9.54 -23.15 16.35
CA ASP A 186 -8.58 -24.26 16.27
C ASP A 186 -7.32 -24.01 17.13
N ARG A 187 -7.13 -22.76 17.60
CA ARG A 187 -5.90 -22.31 18.28
C ARG A 187 -6.13 -21.94 19.74
N VAL A 188 -7.28 -21.37 20.06
CA VAL A 188 -7.59 -20.87 21.40
C VAL A 188 -9.01 -21.26 21.80
N SER A 189 -9.22 -21.47 23.11
CA SER A 189 -10.54 -21.83 23.63
C SER A 189 -11.56 -20.69 23.39
N PRO A 190 -12.87 -21.00 23.23
CA PRO A 190 -13.91 -19.99 23.13
C PRO A 190 -13.89 -18.97 24.29
N ALA A 191 -13.65 -19.44 25.51
CA ALA A 191 -13.54 -18.57 26.69
C ALA A 191 -12.33 -17.63 26.63
N SER A 192 -11.26 -18.02 25.93
CA SER A 192 -10.10 -17.17 25.71
C SER A 192 -10.45 -16.01 24.78
N LEU A 193 -11.21 -16.25 23.70
CA LEU A 193 -11.58 -15.23 22.71
C LEU A 193 -12.24 -14.00 23.35
N GLN A 194 -13.06 -14.21 24.37
CA GLN A 194 -13.78 -13.14 25.07
C GLN A 194 -12.93 -12.27 26.02
N ARG A 195 -11.61 -12.52 26.13
CA ARG A 195 -10.71 -11.79 27.01
C ARG A 195 -9.83 -10.81 26.24
N TYR A 196 -9.41 -9.76 26.94
CA TYR A 196 -8.43 -8.81 26.42
C TYR A 196 -7.01 -9.33 26.62
N TYR A 197 -6.24 -9.37 25.54
CA TYR A 197 -4.82 -9.70 25.56
C TYR A 197 -3.98 -8.61 24.91
N SER A 198 -2.68 -8.62 25.21
CA SER A 198 -1.73 -7.72 24.57
C SER A 198 -1.46 -8.13 23.13
N GLU A 199 -0.91 -7.19 22.34
CA GLU A 199 -0.47 -7.46 20.96
C GLU A 199 0.50 -8.63 20.86
N GLN A 200 1.36 -8.82 21.87
CA GLN A 200 2.33 -9.91 21.88
C GLN A 200 1.67 -11.28 22.05
N VAL A 201 0.68 -11.38 22.93
CA VAL A 201 -0.04 -12.64 23.17
C VAL A 201 -0.81 -13.06 21.92
N TRP A 202 -1.44 -12.11 21.23
CA TRP A 202 -2.11 -12.39 19.96
C TRP A 202 -1.13 -12.79 18.85
N LEU A 203 0.04 -12.14 18.75
CA LEU A 203 1.07 -12.53 17.81
C LEU A 203 1.52 -13.98 18.05
N GLU A 204 1.83 -14.33 19.30
CA GLU A 204 2.27 -15.68 19.67
C GLU A 204 1.19 -16.74 19.45
N ALA A 205 -0.10 -16.39 19.59
CA ALA A 205 -1.21 -17.32 19.37
C ALA A 205 -1.56 -17.53 17.89
N THR A 206 -1.17 -16.62 17.00
CA THR A 206 -1.66 -16.59 15.61
C THR A 206 -0.57 -16.63 14.55
N PHE A 207 0.72 -16.46 14.89
CA PHE A 207 1.79 -16.32 13.89
C PHE A 207 1.86 -17.49 12.89
N ASP A 208 1.55 -18.71 13.34
CA ASP A 208 1.56 -19.94 12.56
C ASP A 208 0.17 -20.34 12.03
N SER A 209 -0.86 -19.49 12.21
CA SER A 209 -2.21 -19.68 11.65
C SER A 209 -2.33 -19.26 10.18
N ASP A 210 -3.50 -19.52 9.59
CA ASP A 210 -3.86 -19.05 8.24
C ASP A 210 -3.97 -17.52 8.16
N TYR A 211 -4.10 -16.83 9.28
CA TYR A 211 -4.15 -15.37 9.35
C TYR A 211 -3.15 -14.82 10.38
N PRO A 212 -1.84 -14.81 10.05
CA PRO A 212 -0.80 -14.40 10.99
C PRO A 212 -1.03 -12.98 11.53
N ASP A 213 -1.03 -12.85 12.86
CA ASP A 213 -1.17 -11.58 13.57
C ASP A 213 -2.46 -10.79 13.27
N ALA A 214 -3.47 -11.44 12.67
CA ALA A 214 -4.64 -10.76 12.12
C ALA A 214 -5.47 -9.99 13.13
N VAL A 215 -5.51 -10.43 14.40
CA VAL A 215 -6.25 -9.71 15.46
C VAL A 215 -5.69 -8.29 15.65
N VAL A 216 -4.38 -8.09 15.45
CA VAL A 216 -3.76 -6.77 15.58
C VAL A 216 -3.68 -6.08 14.21
N THR A 217 -3.14 -6.76 13.20
CA THR A 217 -2.84 -6.14 11.89
C THR A 217 -4.09 -5.68 11.13
N LEU A 218 -5.19 -6.45 11.17
CA LEU A 218 -6.43 -6.06 10.49
C LEU A 218 -7.00 -4.77 11.07
N THR A 219 -6.91 -4.56 12.38
CA THR A 219 -7.39 -3.34 13.03
C THR A 219 -6.65 -2.09 12.55
N ARG A 220 -5.38 -2.21 12.16
CA ARG A 220 -4.56 -1.08 11.72
C ARG A 220 -4.99 -0.51 10.37
N ASN A 221 -5.80 -1.23 9.58
CA ASN A 221 -6.37 -0.71 8.34
C ASN A 221 -7.50 0.31 8.58
N LEU A 222 -8.14 0.29 9.75
CA LEU A 222 -9.37 1.03 10.02
C LEU A 222 -9.33 1.84 11.32
N LEU A 223 -8.49 1.45 12.28
CA LEU A 223 -8.41 2.10 13.58
C LEU A 223 -7.15 2.96 13.69
N TRP A 224 -7.33 4.24 13.43
CA TRP A 224 -6.27 5.25 13.42
C TRP A 224 -5.74 5.57 14.82
N GLN A 225 -4.48 5.98 14.87
CA GLN A 225 -3.86 6.51 16.09
C GLN A 225 -4.33 7.95 16.32
N GLU A 226 -4.30 8.39 17.58
CA GLU A 226 -4.83 9.71 17.98
C GLU A 226 -4.12 10.87 17.27
N ASN A 227 -2.79 10.79 17.13
CA ASN A 227 -1.96 11.73 16.38
C ASN A 227 -2.27 11.77 14.87
N LEU A 228 -2.92 10.74 14.32
CA LEU A 228 -3.32 10.66 12.91
C LEU A 228 -4.83 10.84 12.70
N ARG A 229 -5.61 11.10 13.76
CA ARG A 229 -7.07 11.19 13.70
C ARG A 229 -7.58 12.23 12.69
N LEU A 230 -6.86 13.33 12.52
CA LEU A 230 -7.23 14.38 11.54
C LEU A 230 -7.16 13.89 10.09
N ARG A 231 -6.34 12.87 9.81
CA ARG A 231 -6.20 12.26 8.48
C ARG A 231 -7.26 11.19 8.22
N GLU A 232 -7.94 10.70 9.27
CA GLU A 232 -8.96 9.67 9.12
C GLU A 232 -10.06 10.10 8.14
N ALA A 233 -10.52 11.35 8.22
CA ALA A 233 -11.59 11.84 7.34
C ALA A 233 -11.21 11.83 5.85
N GLU A 234 -9.92 11.87 5.51
CA GLU A 234 -9.44 11.91 4.13
C GLU A 234 -9.04 10.53 3.62
N TYR A 235 -8.44 9.70 4.48
CA TYR A 235 -7.78 8.46 4.06
C TYR A 235 -8.45 7.18 4.59
N ALA A 236 -9.43 7.27 5.49
CA ALA A 236 -10.09 6.08 6.01
C ALA A 236 -11.09 5.51 5.00
N PRO A 237 -10.95 4.23 4.62
CA PRO A 237 -11.94 3.58 3.79
C PRO A 237 -13.20 3.26 4.59
N ASP A 238 -14.33 3.15 3.90
CA ASP A 238 -15.58 2.66 4.47
C ASP A 238 -15.53 1.15 4.70
N LEU A 239 -14.94 0.43 3.74
CA LEU A 239 -14.80 -1.02 3.76
C LEU A 239 -13.39 -1.41 3.30
N VAL A 240 -12.85 -2.46 3.89
CA VAL A 240 -11.65 -3.13 3.37
C VAL A 240 -12.03 -4.57 3.08
N VAL A 241 -11.69 -5.06 1.89
CA VAL A 241 -11.97 -6.45 1.50
C VAL A 241 -10.67 -7.16 1.17
N THR A 242 -10.62 -8.45 1.46
CA THR A 242 -9.47 -9.29 1.13
C THR A 242 -9.87 -10.37 0.14
N ALA A 243 -8.98 -10.70 -0.78
CA ALA A 243 -9.18 -11.78 -1.72
C ALA A 243 -9.09 -13.14 -0.99
N ARG A 244 -9.86 -14.12 -1.48
CA ARG A 244 -9.79 -15.51 -1.01
C ARG A 244 -8.53 -16.18 -1.51
N ALA A 245 -8.01 -17.14 -0.75
CA ALA A 245 -6.86 -17.94 -1.15
C ALA A 245 -7.03 -18.44 -2.60
N GLY A 246 -6.02 -18.19 -3.43
CA GLY A 246 -6.06 -18.47 -4.87
C GLY A 246 -6.71 -17.40 -5.74
N TRP A 247 -7.21 -16.30 -5.17
CA TRP A 247 -7.78 -15.14 -5.86
C TRP A 247 -6.94 -13.87 -5.65
N TYR A 248 -7.06 -12.89 -6.55
CA TYR A 248 -6.61 -11.51 -6.37
C TYR A 248 -7.58 -10.53 -7.04
N PHE A 249 -7.48 -9.25 -6.66
CA PHE A 249 -8.20 -8.17 -7.34
C PHE A 249 -7.36 -7.58 -8.45
N GLY A 250 -7.93 -7.44 -9.65
CA GLY A 250 -7.22 -6.91 -10.82
C GLY A 250 -8.13 -6.68 -12.01
N THR A 251 -7.77 -5.71 -12.86
CA THR A 251 -8.35 -5.54 -14.21
C THR A 251 -7.66 -6.38 -15.27
N GLU A 252 -6.40 -6.77 -15.04
CA GLU A 252 -5.60 -7.55 -15.99
C GLU A 252 -5.13 -8.89 -15.43
N PRO A 253 -5.14 -9.93 -16.27
CA PRO A 253 -4.65 -11.23 -15.89
C PRO A 253 -3.12 -11.19 -15.80
N SER A 254 -2.57 -11.18 -14.58
CA SER A 254 -1.13 -11.24 -14.36
C SER A 254 -0.63 -12.69 -14.15
N PRO A 255 0.42 -13.13 -14.87
CA PRO A 255 1.06 -14.41 -14.62
C PRO A 255 1.95 -14.41 -13.36
N GLY A 256 2.17 -13.24 -12.75
CA GLY A 256 2.96 -13.08 -11.52
C GLY A 256 2.17 -13.39 -10.25
N THR A 257 2.90 -13.60 -9.15
CA THR A 257 2.32 -13.63 -7.80
C THR A 257 2.03 -12.21 -7.34
N MET A 258 0.82 -11.95 -6.84
CA MET A 258 0.47 -10.68 -6.19
C MET A 258 0.67 -10.77 -4.68
N HIS A 259 0.77 -9.64 -3.99
CA HIS A 259 0.91 -9.57 -2.53
C HIS A 259 -0.31 -8.91 -1.88
N GLY A 260 -0.23 -8.58 -0.59
CA GLY A 260 -1.22 -7.76 0.10
C GLY A 260 -2.35 -8.52 0.79
N TYR A 261 -2.56 -9.82 0.55
CA TYR A 261 -3.52 -10.63 1.29
C TYR A 261 -3.04 -10.96 2.72
N PRO A 262 -3.95 -11.21 3.68
CA PRO A 262 -3.59 -11.48 5.08
C PRO A 262 -3.22 -12.96 5.34
N PHE A 263 -2.62 -13.64 4.35
CA PHE A 263 -2.22 -15.06 4.44
C PHE A 263 -0.71 -15.22 4.70
N PRO A 264 -0.26 -16.40 5.17
CA PRO A 264 1.12 -16.60 5.61
C PRO A 264 2.19 -16.28 4.58
N ASP A 265 1.92 -16.58 3.32
CA ASP A 265 2.84 -16.37 2.20
C ASP A 265 3.06 -14.89 1.85
N ALA A 266 2.16 -13.98 2.24
CA ALA A 266 2.38 -12.53 2.12
C ALA A 266 2.78 -11.87 3.45
N MET A 267 2.43 -12.46 4.60
CA MET A 267 2.67 -11.84 5.91
C MET A 267 3.96 -12.30 6.59
N ARG A 268 4.47 -13.50 6.27
CA ARG A 268 5.69 -14.03 6.89
C ARG A 268 6.90 -13.67 6.04
N VAL A 269 7.74 -12.80 6.59
CA VAL A 269 9.01 -12.40 5.99
C VAL A 269 10.17 -12.82 6.91
N SER A 270 11.28 -13.21 6.29
CA SER A 270 12.53 -13.51 7.02
C SER A 270 13.36 -12.24 7.18
N TRP A 271 13.93 -12.05 8.38
CA TRP A 271 14.85 -10.96 8.65
C TRP A 271 16.25 -11.51 8.95
N PHE A 272 17.21 -11.16 8.09
CA PHE A 272 18.61 -11.52 8.24
C PHE A 272 19.42 -10.34 8.76
N ILE A 273 20.32 -10.59 9.71
CA ILE A 273 21.19 -9.58 10.31
C ILE A 273 22.62 -10.15 10.35
N ALA A 274 23.58 -9.33 9.96
CA ALA A 274 25.00 -9.65 10.06
C ALA A 274 25.77 -8.39 10.46
N GLY A 275 26.80 -8.56 11.28
CA GLY A 275 27.67 -7.46 11.69
C GLY A 275 28.36 -7.69 13.03
N PRO A 276 29.17 -6.71 13.47
CA PRO A 276 29.84 -6.77 14.77
C PRO A 276 28.84 -6.96 15.91
N GLY A 277 29.11 -7.91 16.81
CA GLY A 277 28.25 -8.18 17.97
C GLY A 277 27.00 -9.02 17.69
N VAL A 278 26.73 -9.37 16.44
CA VAL A 278 25.63 -10.28 16.07
C VAL A 278 26.17 -11.72 16.07
N PRO A 279 25.60 -12.63 16.87
CA PRO A 279 26.03 -14.03 16.88
C PRO A 279 25.83 -14.70 15.51
N GLU A 280 26.87 -15.38 15.02
CA GLU A 280 26.81 -16.15 13.79
C GLU A 280 26.01 -17.46 13.98
N GLY A 281 25.23 -17.85 12.97
CA GLY A 281 24.53 -19.14 12.95
C GLY A 281 23.35 -19.25 13.93
N VAL A 282 22.91 -18.15 14.52
CA VAL A 282 21.75 -18.10 15.44
C VAL A 282 20.46 -17.90 14.66
N THR A 283 19.48 -18.76 14.94
CA THR A 283 18.11 -18.63 14.45
C THR A 283 17.17 -18.29 15.62
N ILE A 284 16.24 -17.37 15.38
CA ILE A 284 15.22 -16.98 16.36
C ILE A 284 13.85 -17.22 15.73
N ASP A 285 13.19 -18.29 16.17
CA ASP A 285 11.87 -18.70 15.68
C ASP A 285 10.70 -18.01 16.39
N ARG A 286 11.00 -17.08 17.31
CA ARG A 286 9.96 -16.31 18.00
C ARG A 286 9.41 -15.24 17.04
N PRO A 287 8.08 -15.12 16.89
CA PRO A 287 7.51 -14.15 15.96
C PRO A 287 7.82 -12.72 16.41
N CYS A 288 8.10 -11.88 15.41
CA CYS A 288 8.28 -10.43 15.53
C CYS A 288 7.50 -9.73 14.41
N ARG A 289 7.39 -8.40 14.49
CA ARG A 289 6.74 -7.59 13.46
C ARG A 289 7.77 -6.79 12.70
N LEU A 290 7.45 -6.41 11.46
CA LEU A 290 8.29 -5.50 10.67
C LEU A 290 8.52 -4.15 11.39
N VAL A 291 7.54 -3.68 12.18
CA VAL A 291 7.68 -2.45 12.99
C VAL A 291 8.75 -2.54 14.08
N ASP A 292 9.21 -3.75 14.43
CA ASP A 292 10.32 -3.95 15.38
C ASP A 292 11.68 -3.64 14.75
N LEU A 293 11.79 -3.53 13.42
CA LEU A 293 13.03 -3.31 12.67
C LEU A 293 13.72 -2.00 13.07
N THR A 294 13.03 -0.87 12.90
CA THR A 294 13.55 0.48 13.20
C THR A 294 14.03 0.61 14.65
N PRO A 295 13.22 0.33 15.69
CA PRO A 295 13.66 0.49 17.07
C PRO A 295 14.81 -0.47 17.43
N THR A 296 14.90 -1.63 16.79
CA THR A 296 16.06 -2.52 16.95
C THR A 296 17.34 -1.90 16.39
N ILE A 297 17.31 -1.37 15.17
CA ILE A 297 18.49 -0.73 14.55
C ILE A 297 18.95 0.46 15.40
N LEU A 298 18.03 1.30 15.87
CA LEU A 298 18.33 2.44 16.74
C LEU A 298 18.98 1.99 18.06
N ASP A 299 18.45 0.95 18.71
CA ASP A 299 19.04 0.40 19.94
C ASP A 299 20.43 -0.19 19.70
N MET A 300 20.67 -0.84 18.54
CA MET A 300 21.99 -1.35 18.16
C MET A 300 23.05 -0.27 18.03
N VAL A 301 22.68 0.92 17.53
CA VAL A 301 23.60 2.06 17.38
C VAL A 301 23.64 2.97 18.62
N GLY A 302 22.97 2.59 19.71
CA GLY A 302 22.94 3.36 20.96
C GLY A 302 22.10 4.63 20.89
N VAL A 303 21.20 4.76 19.90
CA VAL A 303 20.25 5.86 19.81
C VAL A 303 19.06 5.53 20.72
N PRO A 304 18.72 6.39 21.70
CA PRO A 304 17.55 6.20 22.54
C PRO A 304 16.27 6.13 21.69
N VAL A 305 15.47 5.10 21.89
CA VAL A 305 14.17 4.94 21.24
C VAL A 305 13.10 5.45 22.19
N ASP A 306 12.39 6.51 21.81
CA ASP A 306 11.15 6.87 22.47
C ASP A 306 10.08 5.84 22.09
N ARG A 307 9.36 5.33 23.11
CA ARG A 307 8.31 4.35 22.91
C ARG A 307 7.06 4.95 22.28
N ASP A 308 6.91 6.26 22.38
CA ASP A 308 5.76 6.94 21.80
C ASP A 308 5.96 7.23 20.29
N ASP A 309 7.20 7.15 19.80
CA ASP A 309 7.56 7.35 18.39
C ASP A 309 7.52 6.07 17.54
N CYS A 310 7.46 4.89 18.17
CA CYS A 310 7.57 3.59 17.51
C CYS A 310 6.50 2.60 18.00
N ASP A 311 5.76 1.99 17.07
CA ASP A 311 4.84 0.89 17.39
C ASP A 311 5.58 -0.39 17.83
N GLY A 312 6.79 -0.60 17.31
CA GLY A 312 7.60 -1.78 17.59
C GLY A 312 8.49 -1.63 18.83
N ARG A 313 9.27 -2.68 19.10
CA ARG A 313 10.23 -2.72 20.20
C ARG A 313 11.59 -3.28 19.76
N PRO A 314 12.70 -2.88 20.40
CA PRO A 314 14.00 -3.45 20.10
C PRO A 314 14.04 -4.96 20.39
N LEU A 315 14.46 -5.76 19.41
CA LEU A 315 14.67 -7.21 19.53
C LEU A 315 16.08 -7.52 20.02
N ARG A 316 16.40 -7.17 21.26
CA ARG A 316 17.76 -7.30 21.81
C ARG A 316 18.34 -8.72 21.78
N ASN A 317 17.49 -9.74 21.75
CA ASN A 317 17.91 -11.14 21.67
C ASN A 317 18.68 -11.48 20.38
N ILE A 318 18.66 -10.62 19.36
CA ILE A 318 19.38 -10.84 18.09
C ILE A 318 20.87 -10.36 18.16
N TYR A 319 21.24 -9.42 19.04
CA TYR A 319 22.61 -8.84 19.13
C TYR A 319 23.15 -8.68 20.56
N THR A 320 22.37 -8.97 21.59
CA THR A 320 22.89 -9.02 22.97
C THR A 320 23.09 -10.48 23.40
N PRO A 321 24.30 -10.85 23.86
CA PRO A 321 24.56 -12.19 24.35
C PRO A 321 23.89 -12.39 25.72
N ASP A 322 22.60 -12.75 25.74
CA ASP A 322 21.94 -13.24 26.95
C ASP A 322 22.22 -14.74 27.09
N THR A 323 23.30 -15.08 27.80
CA THR A 323 23.76 -16.46 28.07
C THR A 323 22.71 -17.34 28.77
N ARG A 324 21.63 -16.76 29.30
CA ARG A 324 20.55 -17.52 29.98
C ARG A 324 19.38 -17.91 29.08
N ARG A 325 19.30 -17.40 27.85
CA ARG A 325 18.15 -17.62 26.93
C ARG A 325 18.47 -18.36 25.63
N VAL A 326 19.72 -18.79 25.44
CA VAL A 326 20.16 -19.58 24.27
C VAL A 326 19.55 -21.01 24.27
N ALA A 327 18.84 -21.43 25.32
CA ALA A 327 18.36 -22.80 25.48
C ALA A 327 17.33 -23.28 24.42
N THR A 328 16.71 -22.38 23.64
CA THR A 328 15.82 -22.74 22.51
C THR A 328 16.40 -22.40 21.14
N VAL A 329 17.64 -21.92 21.06
CA VAL A 329 18.29 -21.57 19.80
C VAL A 329 18.89 -22.84 19.19
N SER A 330 18.29 -23.33 18.12
CA SER A 330 18.89 -24.39 17.30
C SER A 330 20.11 -23.82 16.58
N LEU A 331 21.32 -24.23 16.99
CA LEU A 331 22.58 -23.92 16.32
C LEU A 331 22.80 -24.86 15.12
N ARG A 332 21.83 -24.90 14.20
CA ARG A 332 21.94 -25.72 12.99
C ARG A 332 22.10 -24.81 11.77
N PRO A 333 23.25 -24.85 11.07
CA PRO A 333 23.37 -24.26 9.75
C PRO A 333 22.25 -24.79 8.86
N THR A 334 21.49 -23.87 8.27
CA THR A 334 20.29 -24.16 7.49
C THR A 334 20.57 -23.66 6.08
N TYR A 335 20.54 -24.57 5.11
CA TYR A 335 20.78 -24.29 3.70
C TYR A 335 19.47 -23.91 3.01
N TRP A 336 19.54 -23.32 1.82
CA TRP A 336 18.35 -22.96 1.02
C TRP A 336 17.34 -24.12 0.85
N GLN A 337 17.84 -25.37 0.90
CA GLN A 337 17.08 -26.61 0.78
C GLN A 337 16.30 -26.99 2.05
N ASP A 338 16.71 -26.45 3.19
CA ASP A 338 16.09 -26.70 4.50
C ASP A 338 14.93 -25.73 4.79
N TYR A 339 14.75 -24.70 3.94
CA TYR A 339 13.58 -23.83 3.97
C TYR A 339 12.44 -24.46 3.16
N ASP A 340 11.21 -24.33 3.66
CA ASP A 340 10.02 -24.79 2.96
C ASP A 340 9.76 -23.97 1.68
N LEU A 341 10.37 -24.42 0.58
CA LEU A 341 10.08 -23.94 -0.76
C LEU A 341 8.83 -24.63 -1.35
N GLN A 342 8.15 -25.54 -0.63
CA GLN A 342 6.96 -26.25 -1.11
C GLN A 342 5.74 -25.33 -1.25
N ALA A 343 5.82 -24.09 -0.73
CA ALA A 343 4.86 -23.04 -1.07
C ALA A 343 4.90 -22.68 -2.57
N TRP A 344 6.01 -22.92 -3.26
CA TRP A 344 6.20 -22.60 -4.69
C TRP A 344 5.75 -23.77 -5.58
N ASN A 345 4.45 -24.01 -5.60
CA ASN A 345 3.86 -24.90 -6.58
C ASN A 345 3.72 -24.19 -7.93
N ARG A 346 4.11 -24.86 -9.02
CA ARG A 346 3.82 -24.35 -10.37
C ARG A 346 2.29 -24.23 -10.51
N LEU A 347 1.81 -23.00 -10.63
CA LEU A 347 0.41 -22.74 -10.91
C LEU A 347 0.12 -23.13 -12.38
N ASP A 348 -0.90 -23.96 -12.61
CA ASP A 348 -1.49 -24.10 -13.95
C ASP A 348 -2.29 -22.82 -14.24
N TYR A 349 -1.57 -21.78 -14.65
CA TYR A 349 -2.13 -20.47 -14.91
C TYR A 349 -2.78 -20.45 -16.30
N ARG A 350 -4.09 -20.25 -16.30
CA ARG A 350 -4.86 -19.91 -17.50
C ARG A 350 -5.44 -18.53 -17.27
N PRO A 351 -4.97 -17.49 -17.98
CA PRO A 351 -5.48 -16.15 -17.79
C PRO A 351 -6.97 -16.14 -18.09
N PRO A 352 -7.85 -15.76 -17.14
CA PRO A 352 -9.24 -15.53 -17.47
C PRO A 352 -9.32 -14.36 -18.46
N PRO A 353 -10.33 -14.33 -19.35
CA PRO A 353 -10.57 -13.15 -20.15
C PRO A 353 -10.84 -11.95 -19.22
N PRO A 354 -10.32 -10.75 -19.55
CA PRO A 354 -10.60 -9.55 -18.76
C PRO A 354 -12.11 -9.26 -18.75
N SER A 355 -12.56 -8.50 -17.76
CA SER A 355 -13.98 -8.12 -17.67
C SER A 355 -14.42 -7.44 -18.98
N PRO A 356 -15.55 -7.85 -19.57
CA PRO A 356 -16.08 -7.20 -20.77
C PRO A 356 -16.56 -5.76 -20.49
N LEU A 357 -16.59 -5.36 -19.22
CA LEU A 357 -17.04 -4.06 -18.75
C LEU A 357 -15.89 -3.09 -18.49
N ARG A 358 -14.65 -3.53 -18.73
CA ARG A 358 -13.46 -2.69 -18.57
C ARG A 358 -13.54 -1.47 -19.50
N PRO A 359 -13.18 -0.26 -19.04
CA PRO A 359 -13.14 0.88 -19.95
C PRO A 359 -12.03 0.66 -20.98
N TRP A 360 -12.24 1.20 -22.17
CA TRP A 360 -11.13 1.40 -23.09
C TRP A 360 -10.26 2.51 -22.51
N THR A 361 -9.01 2.20 -22.24
CA THR A 361 -8.03 3.20 -21.84
C THR A 361 -6.97 3.29 -22.91
N ILE A 362 -6.49 4.51 -23.16
CA ILE A 362 -5.29 4.70 -23.97
C ILE A 362 -4.02 4.22 -23.25
N ASN A 363 -4.11 4.01 -21.93
CA ASN A 363 -3.02 3.53 -21.10
C ASN A 363 -2.87 2.00 -21.21
N HIS A 364 -1.91 1.57 -22.00
CA HIS A 364 -1.56 0.17 -22.15
C HIS A 364 -0.17 -0.06 -21.56
N PRO A 365 -0.03 -0.33 -20.25
CA PRO A 365 1.28 -0.38 -19.60
C PRO A 365 2.21 -1.46 -20.17
N THR A 366 1.67 -2.47 -20.86
CA THR A 366 2.44 -3.50 -21.57
C THR A 366 2.84 -3.10 -22.99
N SER A 367 2.33 -1.98 -23.51
CA SER A 367 2.67 -1.45 -24.82
C SER A 367 3.92 -0.55 -24.70
N PRO A 368 4.95 -0.76 -25.54
CA PRO A 368 6.11 0.12 -25.59
C PRO A 368 5.78 1.52 -26.14
N TRP A 369 4.63 1.67 -26.80
CA TRP A 369 4.14 2.93 -27.39
C TRP A 369 3.11 3.64 -26.54
N ASP A 370 2.85 3.11 -25.34
CA ASP A 370 1.97 3.75 -24.40
C ASP A 370 2.48 5.15 -24.05
N LEU A 371 1.62 6.16 -24.20
CA LEU A 371 2.01 7.56 -24.04
C LEU A 371 2.55 7.81 -22.62
N HIS A 372 1.98 7.12 -21.64
CA HIS A 372 2.39 7.23 -20.24
C HIS A 372 3.77 6.63 -20.03
N ASN A 373 4.02 5.40 -20.49
CA ASN A 373 5.34 4.80 -20.50
C ASN A 373 6.35 5.64 -21.29
N LEU A 374 5.98 6.22 -22.43
CA LEU A 374 6.87 7.11 -23.20
C LEU A 374 7.24 8.37 -22.42
N VAL A 375 6.29 8.99 -21.72
CA VAL A 375 6.54 10.17 -20.87
C VAL A 375 7.37 9.79 -19.65
N TYR A 376 7.05 8.71 -18.94
CA TYR A 376 7.85 8.25 -17.79
C TYR A 376 9.23 7.78 -18.20
N ASN A 377 9.37 7.10 -19.35
CA ASN A 377 10.66 6.76 -19.90
C ASN A 377 11.43 8.03 -20.26
N ALA A 378 10.81 9.02 -20.89
CA ALA A 378 11.45 10.31 -21.18
C ALA A 378 11.86 11.07 -19.91
N LEU A 379 11.06 11.01 -18.83
CA LEU A 379 11.41 11.55 -17.53
C LEU A 379 12.54 10.74 -16.87
N SER A 380 12.56 9.42 -17.01
CA SER A 380 13.66 8.58 -16.49
C SER A 380 14.97 8.80 -17.25
N LEU A 381 14.92 9.15 -18.55
CA LEU A 381 16.09 9.59 -19.31
C LEU A 381 16.74 10.84 -18.69
N THR A 382 15.98 11.63 -17.92
CA THR A 382 16.50 12.82 -17.25
C THR A 382 17.35 12.51 -16.01
N GLU A 383 17.23 11.30 -15.45
CA GLU A 383 18.03 10.80 -14.32
C GLU A 383 19.32 10.09 -14.76
N LEU A 384 19.52 9.93 -16.08
CA LEU A 384 20.72 9.28 -16.59
C LEU A 384 21.97 10.16 -16.36
N SER A 385 23.02 9.54 -15.82
CA SER A 385 24.35 10.17 -15.72
C SER A 385 24.86 10.52 -17.12
N VAL A 386 25.27 11.78 -17.31
CA VAL A 386 25.72 12.31 -18.61
C VAL A 386 26.87 11.49 -19.15
N PHE A 387 27.83 11.11 -18.30
CA PHE A 387 29.00 10.32 -18.71
C PHE A 387 28.64 8.90 -19.15
N ARG A 388 27.64 8.29 -18.51
CA ARG A 388 27.14 6.96 -18.91
C ARG A 388 26.43 7.02 -20.26
N VAL A 389 25.63 8.05 -20.50
CA VAL A 389 24.97 8.26 -21.81
C VAL A 389 26.00 8.47 -22.92
N VAL A 390 27.05 9.25 -22.68
CA VAL A 390 28.12 9.45 -23.68
C VAL A 390 28.89 8.15 -23.93
N ASP A 391 29.20 7.36 -22.91
CA ASP A 391 29.83 6.05 -23.09
C ASP A 391 28.97 5.10 -23.92
N ASP A 392 27.67 5.01 -23.62
CA ASP A 392 26.74 4.14 -24.33
C ASP A 392 26.51 4.59 -25.78
N VAL A 393 26.61 5.90 -26.08
CA VAL A 393 26.46 6.46 -27.44
C VAL A 393 27.74 6.35 -28.27
N LEU A 394 28.91 6.67 -27.69
CA LEU A 394 30.18 6.66 -28.43
C LEU A 394 30.81 5.27 -28.52
N PHE A 395 30.47 4.37 -27.59
CA PHE A 395 31.04 3.02 -27.51
C PHE A 395 29.98 1.92 -27.33
N PRO A 396 28.94 1.86 -28.18
CA PRO A 396 27.79 0.94 -28.00
C PRO A 396 28.15 -0.55 -28.08
N TYR A 397 29.34 -0.88 -28.57
CA TYR A 397 29.81 -2.27 -28.77
C TYR A 397 30.69 -2.78 -27.61
N LEU A 398 30.99 -1.95 -26.60
CA LEU A 398 31.77 -2.39 -25.45
C LEU A 398 30.88 -3.11 -24.42
N PRO A 399 31.39 -4.16 -23.76
CA PRO A 399 30.67 -4.81 -22.67
C PRO A 399 30.32 -3.79 -21.56
N PRO A 400 29.20 -3.92 -20.84
CA PRO A 400 28.76 -2.98 -19.78
C PRO A 400 29.81 -2.70 -18.69
N GLN A 401 30.82 -3.56 -18.57
CA GLN A 401 31.92 -3.50 -17.62
C GLN A 401 33.11 -2.64 -18.10
N ARG A 402 33.08 -2.10 -19.33
CA ARG A 402 34.13 -1.25 -19.90
C ARG A 402 33.51 0.05 -20.38
N ARG A 403 33.46 1.05 -19.50
CA ARG A 403 32.85 2.36 -19.76
C ARG A 403 33.94 3.43 -19.73
N PRO A 404 34.64 3.65 -20.84
CA PRO A 404 35.93 4.32 -20.85
C PRO A 404 35.90 5.77 -20.33
N LEU A 405 34.85 6.55 -20.60
CA LEU A 405 34.73 7.91 -20.05
C LEU A 405 34.37 7.88 -18.56
N SER A 406 33.38 7.07 -18.17
CA SER A 406 32.97 6.92 -16.77
C SER A 406 34.15 6.43 -15.91
N ASP A 407 34.88 5.42 -16.39
CA ASP A 407 36.07 4.87 -15.73
C ASP A 407 37.22 5.89 -15.65
N VAL A 408 37.33 6.81 -16.62
CA VAL A 408 38.33 7.89 -16.58
C VAL A 408 37.93 8.95 -15.56
N VAL A 409 36.65 9.37 -15.55
CA VAL A 409 36.12 10.34 -14.59
C VAL A 409 36.26 9.79 -13.17
N ASP A 410 35.87 8.54 -12.93
CA ASP A 410 36.00 7.88 -11.63
C ASP A 410 37.47 7.75 -11.18
N ARG A 411 38.39 7.42 -12.10
CA ARG A 411 39.82 7.34 -11.78
C ARG A 411 40.45 8.70 -11.50
N VAL A 412 40.02 9.74 -12.21
CA VAL A 412 40.46 11.12 -11.97
C VAL A 412 39.93 11.60 -10.62
N ASP A 413 38.65 11.36 -10.33
CA ASP A 413 38.02 11.67 -9.06
C ASP A 413 38.72 10.94 -7.90
N GLN A 414 38.95 9.63 -8.00
CA GLN A 414 39.69 8.86 -6.99
C GLN A 414 41.14 9.30 -6.83
N ARG A 415 41.83 9.69 -7.92
CA ARG A 415 43.20 10.22 -7.85
C ARG A 415 43.23 11.58 -7.16
N LEU A 416 42.31 12.48 -7.51
CA LEU A 416 42.22 13.78 -6.87
C LEU A 416 41.90 13.62 -5.38
N ARG A 417 41.00 12.70 -5.01
CA ARG A 417 40.71 12.35 -3.60
C ARG A 417 41.93 11.84 -2.82
N ARG A 418 42.81 11.07 -3.45
CA ARG A 418 44.00 10.48 -2.80
C ARG A 418 45.23 11.40 -2.80
N ALA A 419 45.34 12.29 -3.78
CA ALA A 419 46.53 13.14 -3.97
C ALA A 419 46.38 14.56 -3.41
N SER A 420 45.18 14.95 -2.96
CA SER A 420 44.93 16.30 -2.49
C SER A 420 44.92 16.39 -0.96
N PRO A 421 45.27 17.56 -0.38
CA PRO A 421 45.16 17.79 1.06
C PRO A 421 43.71 17.52 1.52
N GLU A 422 43.50 17.00 2.74
CA GLU A 422 42.17 16.60 3.27
C GLU A 422 41.03 17.56 2.91
N TRP A 423 41.27 18.87 3.04
CA TRP A 423 40.26 19.91 2.77
C TRP A 423 39.79 19.97 1.31
N LEU A 424 40.64 19.63 0.34
CA LEU A 424 40.31 19.63 -1.08
C LEU A 424 39.59 18.32 -1.46
N GLY A 425 39.93 17.20 -0.81
CA GLY A 425 39.24 15.92 -0.97
C GLY A 425 37.78 15.99 -0.51
N ASP A 426 37.52 16.68 0.60
CA ASP A 426 36.16 16.90 1.13
C ASP A 426 35.31 17.82 0.24
N LEU A 427 35.93 18.82 -0.40
CA LEU A 427 35.24 19.68 -1.37
C LEU A 427 34.85 18.92 -2.64
N ILE A 428 35.70 17.99 -3.08
CA ILE A 428 35.42 17.11 -4.22
C ILE A 428 34.28 16.13 -3.91
N LEU A 429 34.20 15.63 -2.66
CA LEU A 429 33.06 14.86 -2.15
C LEU A 429 31.75 15.65 -2.22
N ALA A 430 31.76 16.92 -1.79
CA ALA A 430 30.60 17.80 -1.86
C ALA A 430 30.18 18.13 -3.31
N ALA A 431 31.14 18.22 -4.22
CA ALA A 431 30.90 18.53 -5.63
C ALA A 431 30.39 17.36 -6.48
N ASN A 432 30.37 16.12 -5.98
CA ASN A 432 29.87 14.88 -6.60
C ASN A 432 29.68 14.91 -8.13
N VAL A 433 30.79 15.08 -8.86
CA VAL A 433 30.82 15.26 -10.33
C VAL A 433 30.49 13.97 -11.11
N PRO A 434 30.90 12.76 -10.69
CA PRO A 434 30.61 11.53 -11.43
C PRO A 434 29.11 11.21 -11.59
N ASP A 435 28.29 11.64 -10.65
CA ASP A 435 26.83 11.44 -10.64
C ASP A 435 26.05 12.58 -11.32
N ALA A 436 26.71 13.44 -12.10
CA ALA A 436 26.01 14.51 -12.83
C ALA A 436 25.03 13.95 -13.87
N THR A 437 23.76 14.33 -13.77
CA THR A 437 22.66 13.90 -14.64
C THR A 437 22.34 14.95 -15.72
N VAL A 438 21.56 14.58 -16.74
CA VAL A 438 21.19 15.48 -17.85
C VAL A 438 20.45 16.74 -17.36
N MET A 439 19.66 16.65 -16.27
CA MET A 439 18.97 17.81 -15.69
C MET A 439 19.87 18.74 -14.88
N ASP A 440 21.10 18.31 -14.57
CA ASP A 440 22.07 19.14 -13.85
C ASP A 440 22.61 20.32 -14.68
N TYR A 441 22.14 20.48 -15.91
CA TYR A 441 22.38 21.68 -16.72
C TYR A 441 21.67 22.94 -16.18
N SER A 442 20.62 22.79 -15.36
CA SER A 442 20.04 23.93 -14.64
C SER A 442 20.73 24.14 -13.29
N VAL A 443 21.05 25.38 -12.95
CA VAL A 443 21.54 25.78 -11.61
C VAL A 443 20.55 25.45 -10.49
N THR A 444 19.27 25.21 -10.81
CA THR A 444 18.20 24.85 -9.85
C THR A 444 17.85 23.35 -9.84
N SER A 445 18.64 22.50 -10.49
CA SER A 445 18.42 21.05 -10.51
C SER A 445 18.68 20.41 -9.15
N LEU A 446 17.99 19.30 -8.86
CA LEU A 446 18.14 18.59 -7.59
C LEU A 446 19.59 18.14 -7.33
N GLY A 447 20.32 17.73 -8.38
CA GLY A 447 21.73 17.36 -8.27
C GLY A 447 22.63 18.55 -7.95
N ASN A 448 22.46 19.69 -8.61
CA ASN A 448 23.22 20.91 -8.27
C ASN A 448 22.85 21.46 -6.89
N LEU A 449 21.59 21.37 -6.47
CA LEU A 449 21.18 21.81 -5.14
C LEU A 449 21.75 20.93 -4.03
N LYS A 450 21.78 19.60 -4.22
CA LYS A 450 22.48 18.68 -3.30
C LYS A 450 23.98 18.99 -3.22
N ARG A 451 24.61 19.35 -4.34
CA ARG A 451 26.02 19.77 -4.36
C ARG A 451 26.26 21.11 -3.68
N ILE A 452 25.33 22.06 -3.83
CA ILE A 452 25.37 23.35 -3.13
C ILE A 452 25.16 23.14 -1.63
N ASP A 453 24.21 22.31 -1.22
CA ASP A 453 23.95 21.96 0.18
C ASP A 453 25.16 21.27 0.82
N ALA A 454 25.73 20.26 0.16
CA ALA A 454 26.96 19.61 0.61
C ALA A 454 28.15 20.58 0.67
N ALA A 455 28.23 21.55 -0.24
CA ALA A 455 29.25 22.61 -0.21
C ALA A 455 29.03 23.61 0.93
N VAL A 456 27.76 23.93 1.26
CA VAL A 456 27.40 24.78 2.40
C VAL A 456 27.72 24.07 3.71
N ASP A 457 27.35 22.79 3.85
CA ASP A 457 27.68 21.95 5.00
C ASP A 457 29.20 21.83 5.19
N TRP A 458 29.94 21.66 4.08
CA TRP A 458 31.40 21.67 4.10
C TRP A 458 31.96 23.01 4.61
N LEU A 459 31.43 24.14 4.10
CA LEU A 459 31.81 25.47 4.56
C LEU A 459 31.50 25.68 6.05
N GLN A 460 30.36 25.20 6.53
CA GLN A 460 29.96 25.28 7.95
C GLN A 460 30.88 24.44 8.85
N GLN A 461 31.16 23.18 8.48
CA GLN A 461 32.06 22.30 9.22
C GLN A 461 33.48 22.87 9.27
N ARG A 462 33.93 23.50 8.17
CA ARG A 462 35.23 24.16 8.15
C ARG A 462 35.25 25.44 9.00
N GLY A 463 34.18 26.23 8.94
CA GLY A 463 33.97 27.38 9.81
C GLY A 463 34.07 26.99 11.28
N LEU A 464 33.44 25.88 11.68
CA LEU A 464 33.54 25.30 13.02
C LEU A 464 34.95 24.84 13.38
N ALA A 465 35.69 24.23 12.45
CA ALA A 465 37.06 23.80 12.70
C ALA A 465 38.03 24.98 12.88
N VAL A 466 37.83 26.06 12.13
CA VAL A 466 38.60 27.31 12.26
C VAL A 466 38.20 28.05 13.53
N ASP A 467 36.91 28.12 13.85
CA ASP A 467 36.38 28.71 15.08
C ASP A 467 36.95 28.00 16.31
N ARG A 468 36.97 26.66 16.34
CA ARG A 468 37.60 25.87 17.41
C ARG A 468 39.11 26.14 17.52
N LYS A 469 39.82 26.29 16.41
CA LYS A 469 41.26 26.59 16.41
C LYS A 469 41.55 28.01 16.95
N LEU A 470 40.75 29.00 16.58
CA LEU A 470 40.88 30.38 17.04
C LEU A 470 40.41 30.55 18.51
N ALA A 471 39.35 29.84 18.90
CA ALA A 471 38.87 29.79 20.27
C ALA A 471 39.92 29.15 21.20
N ALA A 472 40.54 28.04 20.77
CA ALA A 472 41.63 27.41 21.51
C ALA A 472 42.84 28.35 21.73
N TRP A 473 43.14 29.21 20.75
CA TRP A 473 44.21 30.21 20.86
C TRP A 473 43.88 31.33 21.86
N THR A 474 42.61 31.57 22.14
CA THR A 474 42.12 32.57 23.11
C THR A 474 41.70 31.96 24.46
N GLY A 475 41.95 30.67 24.67
CA GLY A 475 41.58 29.95 25.91
C GLY A 475 40.07 29.77 26.09
N ARG A 476 39.29 29.84 25.00
CA ARG A 476 37.83 29.69 25.00
C ARG A 476 37.43 28.47 24.19
N GLU A 477 36.30 27.85 24.52
CA GLU A 477 35.81 26.69 23.76
C GLU A 477 35.18 27.08 22.41
N ARG A 478 34.63 28.30 22.27
CA ARG A 478 34.04 28.87 21.03
C ARG A 478 34.15 30.40 21.00
N LEU A 479 34.15 31.03 19.82
CA LEU A 479 34.07 32.49 19.70
C LEU A 479 32.62 33.00 19.90
N PRO A 480 32.42 34.16 20.55
CA PRO A 480 31.09 34.73 20.72
C PRO A 480 30.49 35.15 19.37
N GLY A 481 29.27 34.66 19.06
CA GLY A 481 28.52 34.99 17.86
C GLY A 481 28.43 33.88 16.80
N SER A 482 29.23 32.81 16.87
CA SER A 482 29.19 31.73 15.88
C SER A 482 27.90 30.92 15.89
N SER A 483 27.23 30.81 17.04
CA SER A 483 25.92 30.16 17.16
C SER A 483 24.78 30.92 16.46
N ALA A 484 24.84 32.25 16.43
CA ALA A 484 23.82 33.08 15.76
C ALA A 484 23.94 33.00 14.24
N VAL A 485 25.18 32.94 13.72
CA VAL A 485 25.44 32.75 12.29
C VAL A 485 24.99 31.36 11.84
N GLN A 486 25.27 30.31 12.63
CA GLN A 486 24.83 28.93 12.33
C GLN A 486 23.31 28.79 12.33
N ALA A 487 22.63 29.31 13.35
CA ALA A 487 21.17 29.29 13.41
C ALA A 487 20.50 30.03 12.23
N THR A 488 21.16 31.04 11.67
CA THR A 488 20.68 31.78 10.49
C THR A 488 20.86 30.98 9.21
N VAL A 489 21.98 30.27 9.06
CA VAL A 489 22.24 29.41 7.88
C VAL A 489 21.33 28.18 7.90
N ASP A 490 21.18 27.53 9.06
CA ASP A 490 20.28 26.37 9.22
C ASP A 490 18.82 26.75 8.97
N GLY A 491 18.39 27.93 9.47
CA GLY A 491 17.06 28.48 9.18
C GLY A 491 16.84 28.80 7.70
N GLY A 492 17.88 29.27 7.00
CA GLY A 492 17.86 29.51 5.56
C GLY A 492 17.77 28.21 4.74
N GLN A 493 18.56 27.19 5.10
CA GLN A 493 18.50 25.85 4.49
C GLN A 493 17.13 25.21 4.69
N ALA A 494 16.60 25.25 5.92
CA ALA A 494 15.27 24.70 6.21
C ALA A 494 14.15 25.39 5.41
N ALA A 495 14.16 26.73 5.33
CA ALA A 495 13.18 27.48 4.55
C ALA A 495 13.27 27.20 3.04
N PHE A 496 14.50 27.09 2.52
CA PHE A 496 14.75 26.73 1.13
C PHE A 496 14.25 25.31 0.81
N TRP A 497 14.53 24.33 1.68
CA TRP A 497 14.08 22.94 1.51
C TRP A 497 12.56 22.79 1.62
N GLU A 498 11.90 23.53 2.51
CA GLU A 498 10.43 23.55 2.57
C GLU A 498 9.80 24.18 1.32
N LEU A 499 10.36 25.30 0.83
CA LEU A 499 9.92 25.91 -0.43
C LEU A 499 10.18 25.00 -1.64
N TYR A 500 11.32 24.31 -1.67
CA TYR A 500 11.63 23.36 -2.74
C TYR A 500 10.72 22.14 -2.71
N ARG A 501 10.49 21.52 -1.55
CA ARG A 501 9.53 20.40 -1.40
C ARG A 501 8.12 20.82 -1.80
N PHE A 502 7.73 22.06 -1.49
CA PHE A 502 6.48 22.64 -1.93
C PHE A 502 6.41 22.80 -3.45
N VAL A 503 7.46 23.35 -4.09
CA VAL A 503 7.51 23.52 -5.56
C VAL A 503 7.64 22.19 -6.29
N GLN A 504 8.38 21.21 -5.76
CA GLN A 504 8.48 19.86 -6.33
C GLN A 504 7.15 19.13 -6.22
N ARG A 505 6.47 19.21 -5.05
CA ARG A 505 5.12 18.67 -4.89
C ARG A 505 4.19 19.31 -5.90
N ILE A 506 4.17 20.63 -6.01
CA ILE A 506 3.33 21.34 -6.99
C ILE A 506 3.71 20.99 -8.44
N GLY A 507 4.99 20.90 -8.78
CA GLY A 507 5.44 20.62 -10.15
C GLY A 507 5.12 19.20 -10.58
N VAL A 508 5.38 18.21 -9.72
CA VAL A 508 5.02 16.81 -9.96
C VAL A 508 3.50 16.63 -9.94
N GLU A 509 2.79 17.26 -9.00
CA GLU A 509 1.33 17.23 -8.91
C GLU A 509 0.65 17.92 -10.10
N ILE A 510 1.17 19.04 -10.61
CA ILE A 510 0.62 19.70 -11.81
C ILE A 510 0.85 18.84 -13.06
N VAL A 511 2.05 18.28 -13.23
CA VAL A 511 2.36 17.46 -14.42
C VAL A 511 1.61 16.13 -14.37
N ASP A 512 1.67 15.42 -13.25
CA ASP A 512 1.03 14.11 -13.04
C ASP A 512 -0.49 14.25 -12.94
N GLU A 513 -1.01 15.12 -12.08
CA GLU A 513 -2.44 15.18 -11.79
C GLU A 513 -3.28 16.11 -12.68
N GLN A 514 -2.71 17.19 -13.22
CA GLN A 514 -3.51 18.12 -14.04
C GLN A 514 -3.34 17.90 -15.54
N LEU A 515 -2.11 17.63 -15.99
CA LEU A 515 -1.82 17.57 -17.42
C LEU A 515 -1.97 16.16 -17.98
N LEU A 516 -1.30 15.16 -17.39
CA LEU A 516 -1.41 13.77 -17.82
C LEU A 516 -2.78 13.18 -17.50
N ARG A 517 -3.21 13.18 -16.23
CA ARG A 517 -4.58 12.74 -15.88
C ARG A 517 -5.66 13.54 -16.60
N GLY A 518 -5.46 14.86 -16.82
CA GLY A 518 -6.44 15.69 -17.52
C GLY A 518 -6.63 15.32 -19.00
N LEU A 519 -5.54 14.99 -19.70
CA LEU A 519 -5.56 14.53 -21.10
C LEU A 519 -6.04 13.08 -21.21
N GLU A 520 -5.57 12.21 -20.33
CA GLU A 520 -6.01 10.80 -20.24
C GLU A 520 -7.51 10.72 -19.94
N ASP A 521 -7.99 11.41 -18.91
CA ASP A 521 -9.41 11.42 -18.54
C ASP A 521 -10.30 11.98 -19.67
N GLN A 522 -9.81 12.94 -20.46
CA GLN A 522 -10.58 13.48 -21.60
C GLN A 522 -10.62 12.50 -22.77
N THR A 523 -9.50 11.84 -23.05
CA THR A 523 -9.38 10.88 -24.16
C THR A 523 -10.15 9.61 -23.85
N ASP A 524 -9.99 9.06 -22.65
CA ASP A 524 -10.75 7.90 -22.18
C ASP A 524 -12.25 8.20 -22.17
N ARG A 525 -12.65 9.42 -21.78
CA ARG A 525 -14.04 9.86 -21.93
C ARG A 525 -14.49 9.86 -23.39
N ALA A 526 -13.72 10.44 -24.30
CA ALA A 526 -14.08 10.51 -25.72
C ALA A 526 -14.22 9.12 -26.36
N VAL A 527 -13.36 8.17 -26.00
CA VAL A 527 -13.40 6.79 -26.50
C VAL A 527 -14.59 6.03 -25.89
N ASN A 528 -14.84 6.17 -24.59
CA ASN A 528 -15.90 5.43 -23.90
C ASN A 528 -17.31 6.03 -24.04
N VAL A 529 -17.47 7.20 -24.66
CA VAL A 529 -18.81 7.80 -24.96
C VAL A 529 -19.70 6.83 -25.76
N TRP A 530 -19.10 5.95 -26.56
CA TRP A 530 -19.83 5.00 -27.40
C TRP A 530 -20.17 3.67 -26.71
N THR A 531 -19.56 3.38 -25.56
CA THR A 531 -19.77 2.17 -24.74
C THR A 531 -20.55 2.51 -23.46
N THR A 532 -21.59 3.34 -23.59
CA THR A 532 -22.43 3.75 -22.47
C THR A 532 -23.34 2.61 -22.02
N LEU A 533 -23.05 2.05 -20.84
CA LEU A 533 -23.91 1.08 -20.17
C LEU A 533 -24.76 1.82 -19.14
N PRO A 534 -26.09 1.69 -19.15
CA PRO A 534 -26.93 2.27 -18.12
C PRO A 534 -26.64 1.61 -16.77
N ALA A 535 -26.86 2.33 -15.68
CA ALA A 535 -26.74 1.74 -14.34
C ALA A 535 -27.72 0.57 -14.15
N GLU A 536 -28.88 0.62 -14.82
CA GLU A 536 -29.98 -0.34 -14.70
C GLU A 536 -30.39 -0.95 -16.04
N ILE A 537 -30.64 -2.26 -16.05
CA ILE A 537 -31.20 -2.97 -17.20
C ILE A 537 -32.46 -3.72 -16.74
N SER A 538 -33.57 -3.51 -17.45
CA SER A 538 -34.82 -4.25 -17.21
C SER A 538 -34.76 -5.64 -17.85
N ALA A 539 -35.09 -6.69 -17.10
CA ALA A 539 -35.13 -8.07 -17.60
C ALA A 539 -36.27 -8.34 -18.63
N ARG A 540 -37.14 -7.36 -18.88
CA ARG A 540 -38.23 -7.40 -19.88
C ARG A 540 -37.72 -7.21 -21.32
N SER A 541 -36.94 -8.13 -21.89
CA SER A 541 -36.76 -8.17 -23.36
C SER A 541 -36.14 -9.45 -23.95
N SER A 542 -36.06 -10.58 -23.23
CA SER A 542 -35.49 -11.82 -23.81
C SER A 542 -36.53 -12.82 -24.35
N SER A 543 -37.82 -12.52 -24.30
CA SER A 543 -38.89 -13.44 -24.71
C SER A 543 -39.81 -12.86 -25.79
N SER A 544 -39.29 -12.46 -26.96
CA SER A 544 -40.06 -12.45 -28.23
C SER A 544 -39.27 -11.94 -29.46
N SER A 545 -38.06 -12.45 -29.72
CA SER A 545 -37.56 -12.50 -31.10
C SER A 545 -36.49 -13.58 -31.21
N GLY A 546 -36.78 -14.63 -31.97
CA GLY A 546 -35.85 -15.71 -32.29
C GLY A 546 -34.67 -15.25 -33.15
N SER A 547 -33.75 -14.49 -32.56
CA SER A 547 -32.37 -14.42 -33.02
C SER A 547 -31.47 -14.64 -31.82
N SER A 548 -30.98 -15.86 -31.67
CA SER A 548 -29.88 -16.19 -30.78
C SER A 548 -28.62 -15.44 -31.24
N ARG A 549 -28.44 -14.20 -30.81
CA ARG A 549 -27.08 -13.65 -30.68
C ARG A 549 -26.48 -14.30 -29.45
N ARG A 550 -25.83 -15.44 -29.68
CA ARG A 550 -24.73 -15.88 -28.83
C ARG A 550 -23.80 -14.69 -28.65
N TRP A 551 -23.59 -14.25 -27.41
CA TRP A 551 -22.38 -13.53 -27.06
C TRP A 551 -21.23 -14.53 -27.16
N ALA A 552 -20.76 -14.75 -28.38
CA ALA A 552 -19.61 -15.56 -28.71
C ALA A 552 -18.43 -14.62 -28.98
N SER A 553 -17.34 -14.88 -28.28
CA SER A 553 -15.94 -14.63 -28.67
C SER A 553 -15.76 -14.02 -30.06
N GLY A 554 -15.33 -12.76 -30.12
CA GLY A 554 -14.82 -12.16 -31.34
C GLY A 554 -13.57 -12.91 -31.79
N GLN A 555 -13.70 -13.70 -32.86
CA GLN A 555 -12.58 -14.13 -33.67
C GLN A 555 -12.05 -12.93 -34.44
N ALA A 556 -10.77 -12.62 -34.21
CA ALA A 556 -9.98 -11.80 -35.11
C ALA A 556 -9.76 -12.55 -36.44
N ALA A 557 -9.78 -11.82 -37.55
CA ALA A 557 -9.26 -12.25 -38.84
C ALA A 557 -8.88 -11.03 -39.68
N PRO A 558 -7.91 -11.18 -40.59
CA PRO A 558 -6.50 -11.54 -40.39
C PRO A 558 -5.61 -10.31 -40.16
#